data_AF-A0A158HH27-F1
#
_entry.id   AF-A0A158HH27-F1
#
_cell.length_a   1.000
_cell.length_b   1.000
_cell.length_c   1.000
_cell.angle_alpha   90.00
_cell.angle_beta   90.00
_cell.angle_gamma   90.00
#
_symmetry.space_group_name_H-M   'P 1'
#
loop_
_entity.id
_entity.type
_entity.pdbx_description
1 polymer ?
#
loop_
_entity_poly.entity_id
_entity_poly.type
_entity_poly.pdbx_seq_one_letter_code
_entity_poly.pdbx_strand_id
1 'polypeptide(L)'
;MSDETSPLVWSSDVSDPQTKLISSRTTPVTESPYDLAERNPGATQDKYFNTSSELPEPIRAPSDAWVNDRLRRRCTPDDSSLWTAPEGVRVAAMSKFRHGFLPLQEHRDLTASIIAAIADSAESRKVDNPRFKRLFYSLPQVLVSGKPLEPRENLESDSGAVFTLMGRSGTGRSAFLRRLRSLLGPPVRVLPTITTAPPQIWYIPMVKLDWPACNTVEGLCESFRKALVAEIKDPLRNEEVVLRHLQGAAAVHAVVAACVIFNVGLLAIDGACAHHVAGQYEGILQLVLELKRYNIPVVLSCSELFFQRAALGPPFIREALGTQVSTLDVLPPAPVEKERRGESPWQRYCLWFWKAGLFCQDTFPMPAELVHWTYEVCLGRVGWLSVGFGDLHLKLIRKPALLTQLDKKTVTEIFERALLAYEDVRRVIGAVDNNEIIDSDDFMRCMDHFSSTTARTLKMTAYLEPSRGRRARR
;
A
#
# COMPACT_ATOMS: atom_id res chain seq x y z
N MET A 1 58.38 -37.76 -6.33
CA MET A 1 58.89 -37.28 -5.02
C MET A 1 59.43 -35.89 -5.26
N SER A 2 58.89 -34.90 -4.51
CA SER A 2 59.52 -33.65 -4.03
C SER A 2 60.29 -32.76 -5.01
N ASP A 3 60.29 -31.44 -4.94
CA ASP A 3 59.50 -30.39 -4.28
C ASP A 3 60.03 -29.07 -4.86
N GLU A 4 59.18 -28.04 -4.85
CA GLU A 4 59.47 -26.60 -4.65
C GLU A 4 60.70 -25.97 -5.36
N THR A 5 60.57 -24.91 -6.18
CA THR A 5 60.20 -23.54 -5.73
C THR A 5 60.03 -22.58 -6.93
N SER A 6 58.93 -21.80 -6.86
CA SER A 6 58.59 -20.44 -7.37
C SER A 6 59.41 -19.73 -8.47
N PRO A 7 58.74 -18.94 -9.35
CA PRO A 7 58.59 -17.52 -9.01
C PRO A 7 57.24 -16.86 -9.36
N LEU A 8 56.86 -15.92 -8.48
CA LEU A 8 56.23 -14.61 -8.71
C LEU A 8 55.13 -14.47 -9.77
N VAL A 9 53.88 -14.37 -9.31
CA VAL A 9 52.77 -13.74 -10.05
C VAL A 9 52.28 -12.52 -9.27
N TRP A 10 52.20 -11.40 -9.98
CA TRP A 10 51.72 -10.11 -9.48
C TRP A 10 50.25 -10.18 -9.08
N SER A 11 49.94 -9.74 -7.86
CA SER A 11 48.57 -9.50 -7.40
C SER A 11 48.07 -8.15 -7.92
N SER A 12 46.93 -8.18 -8.60
CA SER A 12 46.10 -7.00 -8.85
C SER A 12 44.78 -7.21 -8.09
N ASP A 13 44.84 -7.01 -6.76
CA ASP A 13 43.65 -6.87 -5.94
C ASP A 13 43.08 -5.46 -6.11
N VAL A 14 42.18 -5.32 -7.07
CA VAL A 14 41.19 -4.23 -7.10
C VAL A 14 39.88 -4.86 -6.64
N SER A 15 39.71 -4.94 -5.32
CA SER A 15 38.45 -5.36 -4.71
C SER A 15 37.46 -4.19 -4.75
N ASP A 16 36.48 -4.33 -5.63
CA ASP A 16 35.29 -3.48 -5.74
C ASP A 16 34.41 -3.61 -4.47
N PRO A 17 34.10 -2.52 -3.73
CA PRO A 17 33.44 -2.60 -2.42
C PRO A 17 31.90 -2.70 -2.47
N GLN A 18 31.27 -2.97 -3.62
CA GLN A 18 29.80 -2.94 -3.75
C GLN A 18 29.05 -4.29 -3.65
N THR A 19 29.71 -5.41 -3.34
CA THR A 19 29.02 -6.72 -3.26
C THR A 19 29.29 -7.49 -1.96
N LYS A 20 29.05 -6.87 -0.80
CA LYS A 20 28.87 -7.60 0.47
C LYS A 20 27.75 -6.98 1.32
N LEU A 21 26.50 -7.27 0.94
CA LEU A 21 25.33 -7.11 1.79
C LEU A 21 24.65 -8.48 1.96
N ILE A 22 24.99 -9.11 3.09
CA ILE A 22 24.14 -10.00 3.90
C ILE A 22 23.46 -11.15 3.13
N SER A 23 24.23 -12.20 2.83
CA SER A 23 23.65 -13.55 2.78
C SER A 23 23.46 -14.06 4.20
N SER A 24 22.42 -13.60 4.91
CA SER A 24 21.96 -14.37 6.07
C SER A 24 21.32 -15.64 5.51
N ARG A 25 22.05 -16.75 5.61
CA ARG A 25 21.49 -18.10 5.50
C ARG A 25 20.42 -18.24 6.58
N THR A 26 19.18 -17.87 6.28
CA THR A 26 18.03 -18.52 6.87
C THR A 26 18.04 -19.92 6.31
N THR A 27 18.47 -20.89 7.12
CA THR A 27 18.03 -22.27 6.95
C THR A 27 16.53 -22.24 6.65
N PRO A 28 16.03 -22.92 5.60
CA PRO A 28 14.60 -23.06 5.43
C PRO A 28 14.07 -23.63 6.73
N VAL A 29 13.13 -22.93 7.35
CA VAL A 29 12.46 -23.44 8.55
C VAL A 29 11.74 -24.70 8.08
N THR A 30 12.32 -25.87 8.37
CA THR A 30 11.83 -27.19 7.94
C THR A 30 10.67 -27.66 8.80
N GLU A 31 10.39 -26.97 9.90
CA GLU A 31 9.32 -27.31 10.85
C GLU A 31 8.11 -26.39 10.62
N SER A 32 6.91 -26.95 10.65
CA SER A 32 5.70 -26.15 10.50
C SER A 32 5.59 -25.15 11.67
N PRO A 33 5.10 -23.93 11.45
CA PRO A 33 4.71 -23.03 12.53
C PRO A 33 3.74 -23.65 13.55
N TYR A 34 2.97 -24.68 13.18
CA TYR A 34 2.16 -25.48 14.12
C TYR A 34 3.04 -26.28 15.09
N ASP A 35 4.07 -26.97 14.59
CA ASP A 35 5.01 -27.73 15.42
C ASP A 35 5.75 -26.81 16.39
N LEU A 36 6.05 -25.59 15.95
CA LEU A 36 6.69 -24.56 16.77
C LEU A 36 5.74 -23.94 17.82
N ALA A 37 4.45 -23.78 17.50
CA ALA A 37 3.43 -23.29 18.42
C ALA A 37 3.07 -24.33 19.50
N GLU A 38 2.96 -25.60 19.14
CA GLU A 38 2.67 -26.68 20.08
C GLU A 38 3.81 -26.93 21.07
N ARG A 39 5.06 -26.74 20.65
CA ARG A 39 6.25 -26.91 21.52
C ARG A 39 6.49 -25.74 22.46
N ASN A 40 5.81 -24.61 22.28
CA ASN A 40 6.09 -23.39 23.02
C ASN A 40 4.86 -22.99 23.87
N PRO A 41 4.86 -23.27 25.19
CA PRO A 41 3.68 -23.10 26.04
C PRO A 41 3.16 -21.64 26.13
N GLY A 42 3.98 -20.65 25.71
CA GLY A 42 3.56 -19.25 25.60
C GLY A 42 2.95 -18.84 24.25
N ALA A 43 3.16 -19.64 23.20
CA ALA A 43 2.74 -19.40 21.82
C ALA A 43 1.68 -20.43 21.40
N THR A 44 0.55 -20.45 22.09
CA THR A 44 -0.59 -21.29 21.72
C THR A 44 -1.02 -21.01 20.28
N GLN A 45 -1.53 -22.02 19.58
CA GLN A 45 -2.07 -21.88 18.21
C GLN A 45 -3.07 -20.71 18.12
N ASP A 46 -3.83 -20.45 19.18
CA ASP A 46 -4.76 -19.31 19.27
C ASP A 46 -4.09 -17.95 19.13
N LYS A 47 -2.92 -17.76 19.76
CA LYS A 47 -2.13 -16.52 19.61
C LYS A 47 -1.46 -16.42 18.24
N TYR A 48 -1.20 -17.55 17.59
CA TYR A 48 -0.46 -17.58 16.33
C TYR A 48 -1.37 -17.37 15.10
N PHE A 49 -2.60 -17.89 15.14
CA PHE A 49 -3.58 -17.87 14.05
C PHE A 49 -4.79 -16.94 14.31
N ASN A 50 -4.80 -16.21 15.44
CA ASN A 50 -5.97 -15.46 15.91
C ASN A 50 -7.23 -16.34 15.86
N THR A 51 -7.18 -17.49 16.54
CA THR A 51 -8.29 -18.45 16.49
C THR A 51 -9.47 -17.94 17.31
N SER A 52 -10.68 -18.05 16.75
CA SER A 52 -11.94 -17.72 17.42
C SER A 52 -12.93 -18.88 17.28
N SER A 53 -13.76 -19.09 18.30
CA SER A 53 -14.92 -19.98 18.23
C SER A 53 -16.15 -19.31 17.60
N GLU A 54 -16.13 -17.98 17.54
CA GLU A 54 -17.23 -17.16 17.01
C GLU A 54 -16.81 -16.47 15.71
N LEU A 55 -17.77 -16.35 14.79
CA LEU A 55 -17.58 -15.55 13.58
C LEU A 55 -17.44 -14.07 13.99
N PRO A 56 -16.47 -13.33 13.43
CA PRO A 56 -16.40 -11.89 13.64
C PRO A 56 -17.74 -11.24 13.24
N GLU A 57 -18.30 -10.39 14.10
CA GLU A 57 -19.47 -9.62 13.72
C GLU A 57 -19.13 -8.76 12.48
N PRO A 58 -20.05 -8.68 11.49
CA PRO A 58 -19.85 -7.80 10.35
C PRO A 58 -19.65 -6.37 10.83
N ILE A 59 -18.58 -5.73 10.34
CA ILE A 59 -18.21 -4.37 10.73
C ILE A 59 -19.38 -3.44 10.39
N ARG A 60 -20.08 -2.93 11.40
CA ARG A 60 -21.09 -1.88 11.21
C ARG A 60 -20.42 -0.62 10.70
N ALA A 61 -21.16 0.21 9.96
CA ALA A 61 -20.66 1.51 9.50
C ALA A 61 -20.09 2.31 10.70
N PRO A 62 -18.77 2.60 10.72
CA PRO A 62 -18.14 3.21 11.86
C PRO A 62 -18.43 4.72 11.90
N SER A 63 -18.35 5.31 13.10
CA SER A 63 -18.41 6.77 13.24
C SER A 63 -17.11 7.43 12.73
N ASP A 64 -17.20 8.68 12.28
CA ASP A 64 -16.04 9.45 11.83
C ASP A 64 -14.93 9.55 12.88
N ALA A 65 -15.32 9.71 14.15
CA ALA A 65 -14.39 9.75 15.28
C ALA A 65 -13.63 8.43 15.41
N TRP A 66 -14.32 7.29 15.25
CA TRP A 66 -13.71 5.97 15.30
C TRP A 66 -12.72 5.76 14.15
N VAL A 67 -13.12 6.13 12.92
CA VAL A 67 -12.25 6.02 11.73
C VAL A 67 -11.01 6.88 11.90
N ASN A 68 -11.18 8.13 12.35
CA ASN A 68 -10.08 9.06 12.55
C ASN A 68 -9.07 8.56 13.59
N ASP A 69 -9.55 8.08 14.74
CA ASP A 69 -8.69 7.58 15.81
C ASP A 69 -7.88 6.34 15.37
N ARG A 70 -8.53 5.40 14.68
CA ARG A 70 -7.91 4.14 14.25
C ARG A 70 -7.00 4.27 13.02
N LEU A 71 -7.34 5.15 12.08
CA LEU A 71 -6.45 5.43 10.95
C LEU A 71 -5.19 6.16 11.41
N ARG A 72 -5.34 7.11 12.34
CA ARG A 72 -4.21 7.86 12.89
C ARG A 72 -3.20 6.90 13.52
N ARG A 73 -1.93 7.13 13.23
CA ARG A 73 -0.82 6.39 13.82
C ARG A 73 0.29 7.35 14.16
N ARG A 74 0.60 7.49 15.45
CA ARG A 74 1.74 8.29 15.91
C ARG A 74 3.04 7.72 15.35
N CYS A 75 3.99 8.61 15.03
CA CYS A 75 5.29 8.22 14.48
C CYS A 75 6.17 7.51 15.51
N THR A 76 6.10 7.93 16.77
CA THR A 76 6.85 7.38 17.91
C THR A 76 5.91 6.92 19.03
N PRO A 77 6.38 6.07 19.97
CA PRO A 77 5.64 5.78 21.19
C PRO A 77 5.33 7.04 22.00
N ASP A 78 4.19 7.06 22.68
CA ASP A 78 3.85 8.13 23.63
C ASP A 78 4.40 7.80 25.01
N ASP A 79 5.70 8.01 25.18
CA ASP A 79 6.41 7.69 26.41
C ASP A 79 7.35 8.83 26.77
N SER A 80 7.05 9.52 27.87
CA SER A 80 7.83 10.65 28.37
C SER A 80 9.21 10.22 28.89
N SER A 81 9.39 8.94 29.25
CA SER A 81 10.70 8.43 29.67
C SER A 81 11.72 8.42 28.52
N LEU A 82 11.25 8.40 27.27
CA LEU A 82 12.12 8.48 26.09
C LEU A 82 12.86 9.82 26.00
N TRP A 83 12.44 10.86 26.72
CA TRP A 83 13.09 12.17 26.67
C TRP A 83 14.47 12.16 27.33
N THR A 84 14.58 11.48 28.46
CA THR A 84 15.82 11.35 29.24
C THR A 84 16.56 10.05 28.94
N ALA A 85 15.99 9.19 28.08
CA ALA A 85 16.60 7.92 27.72
C ALA A 85 17.94 8.10 26.94
N PRO A 86 18.84 7.10 27.02
CA PRO A 86 20.07 7.08 26.24
C PRO A 86 19.80 7.24 24.73
N GLU A 87 20.76 7.82 24.00
CA GLU A 87 20.64 8.07 22.55
C GLU A 87 20.18 6.83 21.78
N GLY A 88 20.78 5.66 22.04
CA GLY A 88 20.42 4.42 21.33
C GLY A 88 18.95 4.04 21.48
N VAL A 89 18.36 4.24 22.67
CA VAL A 89 16.93 3.97 22.93
C VAL A 89 16.05 4.97 22.19
N ARG A 90 16.43 6.25 22.18
CA ARG A 90 15.74 7.30 21.44
C ARG A 90 15.78 7.03 19.92
N VAL A 91 16.93 6.69 19.38
CA VAL A 91 17.07 6.31 17.96
C VAL A 91 16.24 5.06 17.64
N ALA A 92 16.22 4.05 18.52
CA ALA A 92 15.40 2.85 18.34
C ALA A 92 13.89 3.18 18.33
N ALA A 93 13.42 4.09 19.18
CA ALA A 93 12.03 4.55 19.19
C ALA A 93 11.63 5.27 17.89
N MET A 94 12.58 5.91 17.21
CA MET A 94 12.38 6.57 15.90
C MET A 94 12.31 5.60 14.72
N SER A 95 12.65 4.31 14.90
CA SER A 95 12.67 3.31 13.82
C SER A 95 11.34 3.19 13.05
N LYS A 96 10.22 3.52 13.71
CA LYS A 96 8.87 3.46 13.14
C LYS A 96 8.32 4.80 12.65
N PHE A 97 9.12 5.88 12.68
CA PHE A 97 8.64 7.23 12.40
C PHE A 97 7.96 7.34 11.02
N ARG A 98 8.56 6.74 9.99
CA ARG A 98 8.03 6.67 8.62
C ARG A 98 6.68 5.95 8.47
N HIS A 99 6.23 5.23 9.50
CA HIS A 99 4.93 4.57 9.52
C HIS A 99 3.83 5.44 10.13
N GLY A 100 4.19 6.65 10.59
CA GLY A 100 3.22 7.63 11.02
C GLY A 100 2.21 7.95 9.93
N PHE A 101 0.97 8.18 10.33
CA PHE A 101 -0.10 8.57 9.42
C PHE A 101 -1.09 9.50 10.13
N LEU A 102 -1.42 10.61 9.46
CA LEU A 102 -2.49 11.53 9.85
C LEU A 102 -3.57 11.46 8.77
N PRO A 103 -4.80 11.01 9.07
CA PRO A 103 -5.86 10.96 8.07
C PRO A 103 -6.33 12.37 7.66
N LEU A 104 -6.53 12.55 6.36
CA LEU A 104 -7.24 13.67 5.76
C LEU A 104 -8.75 13.35 5.73
N GLN A 105 -9.58 14.31 5.33
CA GLN A 105 -11.01 14.06 5.23
C GLN A 105 -11.32 13.03 4.15
N GLU A 106 -10.65 13.12 3.01
CA GLU A 106 -10.77 12.19 1.88
C GLU A 106 -10.46 10.75 2.28
N HIS A 107 -9.47 10.55 3.18
CA HIS A 107 -9.15 9.24 3.73
C HIS A 107 -10.30 8.67 4.58
N ARG A 108 -10.98 9.52 5.36
CA ARG A 108 -12.08 9.11 6.25
C ARG A 108 -13.31 8.75 5.45
N ASP A 109 -13.71 9.62 4.53
CA ASP A 109 -14.87 9.42 3.66
C ASP A 109 -14.72 8.13 2.86
N LEU A 110 -13.55 7.94 2.22
CA LEU A 110 -13.26 6.71 1.49
C LEU A 110 -13.27 5.47 2.40
N THR A 111 -12.73 5.57 3.61
CA THR A 111 -12.72 4.44 4.56
C THR A 111 -14.15 4.07 4.98
N ALA A 112 -15.01 5.04 5.24
CA ALA A 112 -16.41 4.80 5.58
C ALA A 112 -17.13 4.07 4.43
N SER A 113 -16.94 4.53 3.18
CA SER A 113 -17.52 3.87 2.00
C SER A 113 -16.99 2.45 1.79
N ILE A 114 -15.69 2.23 1.98
CA ILE A 114 -15.09 0.90 1.90
C ILE A 114 -15.67 -0.04 2.96
N ILE A 115 -15.78 0.41 4.20
CA ILE A 115 -16.31 -0.44 5.29
C ILE A 115 -17.78 -0.78 5.05
N ALA A 116 -18.58 0.17 4.56
CA ALA A 116 -19.96 -0.10 4.16
C ALA A 116 -20.03 -1.17 3.05
N ALA A 117 -19.14 -1.11 2.05
CA ALA A 117 -19.08 -2.14 1.01
C ALA A 117 -18.61 -3.51 1.51
N ILE A 118 -17.67 -3.55 2.48
CA ILE A 118 -17.26 -4.81 3.13
C ILE A 118 -18.45 -5.42 3.88
N ALA A 119 -19.22 -4.59 4.60
CA ALA A 119 -20.41 -5.04 5.33
C ALA A 119 -21.48 -5.60 4.38
N ASP A 120 -21.80 -4.88 3.31
CA ASP A 120 -22.73 -5.36 2.27
C ASP A 120 -22.26 -6.67 1.62
N SER A 121 -20.96 -6.74 1.31
CA SER A 121 -20.34 -7.95 0.79
C SER A 121 -20.48 -9.14 1.73
N ALA A 122 -20.24 -8.94 3.03
CA ALA A 122 -20.41 -9.98 4.05
C ALA A 122 -21.87 -10.42 4.20
N GLU A 123 -22.81 -9.47 4.20
CA GLU A 123 -24.25 -9.75 4.24
C GLU A 123 -24.69 -10.61 3.04
N SER A 124 -24.19 -10.27 1.85
CA SER A 124 -24.49 -11.02 0.62
C SER A 124 -23.92 -12.44 0.61
N ARG A 125 -22.97 -12.74 1.51
CA ARG A 125 -22.29 -14.03 1.68
C ARG A 125 -22.77 -14.83 2.88
N LYS A 126 -23.89 -14.45 3.50
CA LYS A 126 -24.49 -15.26 4.55
C LYS A 126 -25.03 -16.58 4.02
N VAL A 127 -24.93 -17.62 4.84
CA VAL A 127 -25.34 -18.98 4.47
C VAL A 127 -26.83 -19.05 4.18
N ASP A 128 -27.68 -18.29 4.84
CA ASP A 128 -29.12 -18.24 4.59
C ASP A 128 -29.49 -17.67 3.22
N ASN A 129 -28.59 -16.91 2.57
CA ASN A 129 -28.77 -16.39 1.23
C ASN A 129 -28.74 -17.52 0.19
N PRO A 130 -29.87 -17.84 -0.48
CA PRO A 130 -29.92 -18.94 -1.45
C PRO A 130 -28.96 -18.76 -2.64
N ARG A 131 -28.68 -17.51 -3.02
CA ARG A 131 -27.75 -17.18 -4.11
C ARG A 131 -26.32 -17.48 -3.71
N PHE A 132 -25.95 -17.13 -2.47
CA PHE A 132 -24.64 -17.49 -1.93
C PHE A 132 -24.48 -19.00 -1.84
N LYS A 133 -25.50 -19.74 -1.37
CA LYS A 133 -25.44 -21.21 -1.36
C LYS A 133 -25.15 -21.78 -2.75
N ARG A 134 -25.87 -21.34 -3.79
CA ARG A 134 -25.62 -21.80 -5.18
C ARG A 134 -24.19 -21.52 -5.63
N LEU A 135 -23.71 -20.31 -5.38
CA LEU A 135 -22.33 -19.91 -5.67
C LEU A 135 -21.33 -20.78 -4.92
N PHE A 136 -21.53 -20.98 -3.61
CA PHE A 136 -20.64 -21.75 -2.76
C PHE A 136 -20.54 -23.21 -3.21
N TYR A 137 -21.67 -23.83 -3.58
CA TYR A 137 -21.70 -25.20 -4.07
C TYR A 137 -21.15 -25.38 -5.50
N SER A 138 -21.01 -24.31 -6.28
CA SER A 138 -20.36 -24.37 -7.61
C SER A 138 -18.84 -24.16 -7.56
N LEU A 139 -18.28 -23.66 -6.45
CA LEU A 139 -16.84 -23.44 -6.27
C LEU A 139 -15.97 -24.69 -6.54
N PRO A 140 -16.34 -25.92 -6.12
CA PRO A 140 -15.54 -27.11 -6.44
C PRO A 140 -15.41 -27.33 -7.95
N GLN A 141 -16.43 -27.00 -8.74
CA GLN A 141 -16.38 -27.15 -10.19
C GLN A 141 -15.39 -26.16 -10.80
N VAL A 142 -15.32 -24.94 -10.29
CA VAL A 142 -14.37 -23.91 -10.75
C VAL A 142 -12.95 -24.34 -10.46
N LEU A 143 -12.70 -24.83 -9.25
CA LEU A 143 -11.39 -25.28 -8.84
C LEU A 143 -10.96 -26.50 -9.65
N VAL A 144 -11.80 -27.53 -9.78
CA VAL A 144 -11.43 -28.79 -10.44
C VAL A 144 -11.44 -28.69 -11.97
N SER A 145 -12.42 -28.00 -12.56
CA SER A 145 -12.60 -27.97 -14.02
C SER A 145 -12.10 -26.68 -14.67
N GLY A 146 -11.68 -25.68 -13.89
CA GLY A 146 -11.25 -24.37 -14.39
C GLY A 146 -12.37 -23.56 -15.05
N LYS A 147 -13.61 -24.02 -14.99
CA LYS A 147 -14.76 -23.34 -15.60
C LYS A 147 -15.10 -22.06 -14.84
N PRO A 148 -15.56 -21.01 -15.53
CA PRO A 148 -16.06 -19.82 -14.88
C PRO A 148 -17.23 -20.18 -13.94
N LEU A 149 -17.31 -19.46 -12.83
CA LEU A 149 -18.52 -19.44 -12.02
C LEU A 149 -19.67 -18.93 -12.90
N GLU A 150 -20.85 -19.55 -12.77
CA GLU A 150 -22.03 -19.00 -13.43
C GLU A 150 -22.27 -17.58 -12.88
N PRO A 151 -22.37 -16.57 -13.76
CA PRO A 151 -22.64 -15.22 -13.32
C PRO A 151 -23.99 -15.18 -12.59
N ARG A 152 -24.13 -14.27 -11.62
CA ARG A 152 -25.41 -14.03 -10.94
C ARG A 152 -26.48 -13.77 -12.01
N GLU A 153 -27.50 -14.63 -12.08
CA GLU A 153 -28.70 -14.38 -12.87
C GLU A 153 -29.43 -13.16 -12.27
N ASN A 154 -29.10 -11.97 -12.79
CA ASN A 154 -29.87 -10.72 -12.86
C ASN A 154 -28.89 -9.55 -13.08
N LEU A 155 -28.78 -9.11 -14.33
CA LEU A 155 -27.96 -7.98 -14.81
C LEU A 155 -28.40 -6.59 -14.31
N GLU A 156 -29.38 -6.50 -13.41
CA GLU A 156 -29.91 -5.23 -12.92
C GLU A 156 -29.30 -4.77 -11.59
N SER A 157 -28.60 -5.65 -10.85
CA SER A 157 -27.85 -5.20 -9.68
C SER A 157 -26.37 -5.09 -10.03
N ASP A 158 -25.90 -3.86 -10.23
CA ASP A 158 -24.50 -3.40 -10.16
C ASP A 158 -23.86 -3.67 -8.77
N SER A 159 -24.16 -4.82 -8.16
CA SER A 159 -23.76 -5.16 -6.79
C SER A 159 -22.27 -5.44 -6.75
N GLY A 160 -21.52 -4.61 -6.03
CA GLY A 160 -20.07 -4.66 -5.95
C GLY A 160 -19.48 -3.26 -6.00
N ALA A 161 -18.50 -2.99 -5.15
CA ALA A 161 -17.88 -1.67 -5.06
C ALA A 161 -16.45 -1.72 -5.59
N VAL A 162 -16.17 -0.86 -6.56
CA VAL A 162 -14.80 -0.56 -6.99
C VAL A 162 -14.50 0.89 -6.64
N PHE A 163 -13.45 1.07 -5.86
CA PHE A 163 -12.97 2.37 -5.42
C PHE A 163 -11.63 2.64 -6.10
N THR A 164 -11.42 3.86 -6.56
CA THR A 164 -10.11 4.29 -7.04
C THR A 164 -9.54 5.38 -6.13
N LEU A 165 -8.35 5.11 -5.64
CA LEU A 165 -7.51 6.05 -4.90
C LEU A 165 -6.45 6.61 -5.84
N MET A 166 -6.74 7.76 -6.41
CA MET A 166 -5.86 8.46 -7.34
C MET A 166 -4.95 9.44 -6.60
N GLY A 167 -3.74 9.67 -7.09
CA GLY A 167 -2.90 10.75 -6.58
C GLY A 167 -1.46 10.69 -7.08
N ARG A 168 -0.73 11.79 -6.93
CA ARG A 168 0.68 11.85 -7.35
C ARG A 168 1.57 11.01 -6.45
N SER A 169 2.75 10.66 -6.93
CA SER A 169 3.76 10.01 -6.10
C SER A 169 4.11 10.88 -4.90
N GLY A 170 4.08 10.29 -3.71
CA GLY A 170 4.36 10.97 -2.44
C GLY A 170 3.16 11.59 -1.72
N THR A 171 1.92 11.42 -2.19
CA THR A 171 0.72 11.97 -1.52
C THR A 171 0.16 11.08 -0.40
N GLY A 172 0.68 9.87 -0.22
CA GLY A 172 0.34 9.00 0.91
C GLY A 172 -0.60 7.83 0.61
N ARG A 173 -0.93 7.56 -0.66
CA ARG A 173 -1.79 6.43 -1.09
C ARG A 173 -1.43 5.09 -0.46
N SER A 174 -0.18 4.64 -0.61
CA SER A 174 0.29 3.38 -0.03
C SER A 174 0.39 3.41 1.50
N ALA A 175 0.53 4.59 2.10
CA ALA A 175 0.47 4.73 3.56
C ALA A 175 -0.98 4.54 4.06
N PHE A 176 -1.94 5.15 3.38
CA PHE A 176 -3.37 4.97 3.63
C PHE A 176 -3.78 3.50 3.54
N LEU A 177 -3.44 2.79 2.45
CA LEU A 177 -3.80 1.37 2.29
C LEU A 177 -3.19 0.47 3.39
N ARG A 178 -1.95 0.75 3.82
CA ARG A 178 -1.35 0.04 4.97
C ARG A 178 -2.10 0.33 6.27
N ARG A 179 -2.58 1.55 6.47
CA ARG A 179 -3.39 1.90 7.65
C ARG A 179 -4.78 1.29 7.60
N LEU A 180 -5.42 1.28 6.44
CA LEU A 180 -6.69 0.61 6.22
C LEU A 180 -6.60 -0.88 6.56
N ARG A 181 -5.56 -1.58 6.07
CA ARG A 181 -5.29 -2.97 6.43
C ARG A 181 -5.15 -3.16 7.94
N SER A 182 -4.37 -2.29 8.59
CA SER A 182 -4.20 -2.33 10.04
C SER A 182 -5.48 -2.03 10.82
N LEU A 183 -6.40 -1.23 10.26
CA LEU A 183 -7.68 -0.89 10.86
C LEU A 183 -8.65 -2.06 10.77
N LEU A 184 -8.71 -2.73 9.61
CA LEU A 184 -9.57 -3.89 9.37
C LEU A 184 -9.11 -5.13 10.17
N GLY A 185 -7.85 -5.18 10.56
CA GLY A 185 -7.30 -6.20 11.44
C GLY A 185 -6.63 -7.36 10.68
N PRO A 186 -6.01 -8.29 11.43
CA PRO A 186 -5.38 -9.47 10.85
C PRO A 186 -6.43 -10.51 10.41
N PRO A 187 -6.02 -11.51 9.61
CA PRO A 187 -6.82 -12.70 9.37
C PRO A 187 -7.24 -13.39 10.67
N VAL A 188 -8.44 -13.95 10.66
CA VAL A 188 -9.04 -14.71 11.77
C VAL A 188 -9.38 -16.10 11.27
N ARG A 189 -8.95 -17.12 12.04
CA ARG A 189 -9.35 -18.51 11.82
C ARG A 189 -10.52 -18.83 12.76
N VAL A 190 -11.64 -19.27 12.20
CA VAL A 190 -12.82 -19.64 12.98
C VAL A 190 -12.96 -21.16 12.97
N LEU A 191 -13.08 -21.75 14.15
CA LEU A 191 -13.36 -23.17 14.36
C LEU A 191 -14.76 -23.30 14.94
N PRO A 192 -15.80 -23.50 14.11
CA PRO A 192 -17.17 -23.49 14.57
C PRO A 192 -17.44 -24.66 15.53
N THR A 193 -18.20 -24.39 16.58
CA THR A 193 -18.67 -25.42 17.53
C THR A 193 -19.88 -26.20 17.00
N ILE A 194 -20.50 -25.73 15.91
CA ILE A 194 -21.68 -26.31 15.29
C ILE A 194 -21.25 -27.44 14.34
N THR A 195 -21.75 -28.66 14.57
CA THR A 195 -21.39 -29.86 13.80
C THR A 195 -21.78 -29.83 12.32
N THR A 196 -22.71 -28.96 11.94
CA THR A 196 -23.16 -28.78 10.54
C THR A 196 -22.38 -27.72 9.77
N ALA A 197 -21.51 -26.95 10.43
CA ALA A 197 -20.67 -25.96 9.79
C ALA A 197 -19.36 -26.61 9.27
N PRO A 198 -18.69 -25.99 8.27
CA PRO A 198 -17.33 -26.40 7.91
C PRO A 198 -16.42 -26.41 9.14
N PRO A 199 -15.50 -27.38 9.27
CA PRO A 199 -14.66 -27.52 10.47
C PRO A 199 -13.75 -26.31 10.70
N GLN A 200 -13.48 -25.54 9.65
CA GLN A 200 -12.67 -24.34 9.69
C GLN A 200 -13.16 -23.34 8.65
N ILE A 201 -13.15 -22.06 9.02
CA ILE A 201 -13.47 -20.94 8.15
C ILE A 201 -12.39 -19.87 8.34
N TRP A 202 -11.84 -19.36 7.24
CA TRP A 202 -10.99 -18.18 7.29
C TRP A 202 -11.81 -16.93 7.03
N TYR A 203 -11.49 -15.88 7.76
CA TYR A 203 -11.92 -14.51 7.49
C TYR A 203 -10.68 -13.65 7.28
N ILE A 204 -10.49 -13.16 6.06
CA ILE A 204 -9.36 -12.29 5.69
C ILE A 204 -9.91 -10.90 5.40
N PRO A 205 -9.83 -9.94 6.34
CA PRO A 205 -10.48 -8.64 6.17
C PRO A 205 -10.02 -7.88 4.92
N MET A 206 -8.72 -7.97 4.59
CA MET A 206 -8.14 -7.30 3.44
C MET A 206 -6.91 -8.05 2.92
N VAL A 207 -6.87 -8.30 1.61
CA VAL A 207 -5.67 -8.71 0.89
C VAL A 207 -5.11 -7.50 0.15
N LYS A 208 -3.87 -7.11 0.44
CA LYS A 208 -3.16 -6.04 -0.28
C LYS A 208 -2.17 -6.67 -1.25
N LEU A 209 -2.29 -6.31 -2.52
CA LEU A 209 -1.38 -6.67 -3.60
C LEU A 209 -0.70 -5.41 -4.10
N ASP A 210 0.55 -5.55 -4.52
CA ASP A 210 1.20 -4.53 -5.33
C ASP A 210 0.95 -4.84 -6.81
N TRP A 211 0.93 -3.81 -7.64
CA TRP A 211 0.79 -3.96 -9.08
C TRP A 211 1.95 -4.82 -9.62
N PRO A 212 1.68 -5.85 -10.43
CA PRO A 212 2.71 -6.82 -10.79
C PRO A 212 3.76 -6.18 -11.70
N ALA A 213 5.04 -6.41 -11.39
CA ALA A 213 6.15 -5.87 -12.18
C ALA A 213 6.13 -6.34 -13.65
N CYS A 214 5.58 -7.54 -13.93
CA CYS A 214 5.42 -8.05 -15.29
C CYS A 214 4.22 -7.45 -16.04
N ASN A 215 3.39 -6.63 -15.38
CA ASN A 215 2.20 -6.00 -15.95
C ASN A 215 1.15 -6.96 -16.54
N THR A 216 1.09 -8.21 -16.05
CA THR A 216 0.12 -9.21 -16.51
C THR A 216 -0.81 -9.65 -15.38
N VAL A 217 -1.98 -10.17 -15.74
CA VAL A 217 -2.96 -10.68 -14.77
C VAL A 217 -2.45 -11.92 -14.04
N GLU A 218 -1.65 -12.77 -14.70
CA GLU A 218 -1.03 -13.95 -14.11
C GLU A 218 -0.05 -13.56 -12.99
N GLY A 219 0.73 -12.49 -13.19
CA GLY A 219 1.60 -11.95 -12.16
C GLY A 219 0.84 -11.42 -10.95
N LEU A 220 -0.35 -10.86 -11.17
CA LEU A 220 -1.24 -10.43 -10.08
C LEU A 220 -1.86 -11.63 -9.36
N CYS A 221 -2.31 -12.66 -10.08
CA CYS A 221 -2.81 -13.91 -9.50
C CYS A 221 -1.74 -14.63 -8.66
N GLU A 222 -0.49 -14.67 -9.12
CA GLU A 222 0.62 -15.23 -8.35
C GLU A 222 0.94 -14.39 -7.10
N SER A 223 0.87 -13.05 -7.22
CA SER A 223 0.99 -12.16 -6.06
C SER A 223 -0.14 -12.38 -5.05
N PHE A 224 -1.36 -12.63 -5.53
CA PHE A 224 -2.51 -12.98 -4.69
C PHE A 224 -2.32 -14.30 -3.96
N ARG A 225 -1.86 -15.33 -4.66
CA ARG A 225 -1.50 -16.62 -4.05
C ARG A 225 -0.47 -16.44 -2.94
N LYS A 226 0.62 -15.71 -3.20
CA LYS A 226 1.67 -15.43 -2.22
C LYS A 226 1.12 -14.67 -1.01
N ALA A 227 0.24 -13.70 -1.23
CA ALA A 227 -0.40 -12.96 -0.16
C ALA A 227 -1.27 -13.87 0.72
N LEU A 228 -2.12 -14.73 0.12
CA LEU A 228 -2.93 -15.68 0.86
C LEU A 228 -2.09 -16.69 1.65
N VAL A 229 -1.04 -17.25 1.05
CA VAL A 229 -0.10 -18.14 1.74
C VAL A 229 0.52 -17.44 2.95
N ALA A 230 0.89 -16.16 2.81
CA ALA A 230 1.45 -15.38 3.91
C ALA A 230 0.43 -15.06 5.02
N GLU A 231 -0.85 -14.85 4.68
CA GLU A 231 -1.92 -14.63 5.67
C GLU A 231 -2.27 -15.91 6.44
N ILE A 232 -2.38 -17.04 5.73
CA ILE A 232 -2.78 -18.34 6.29
C ILE A 232 -1.61 -18.99 7.06
N LYS A 233 -0.36 -18.70 6.63
CA LYS A 233 0.92 -19.19 7.14
C LYS A 233 1.17 -20.68 6.95
N ASP A 234 0.22 -21.52 7.33
CA ASP A 234 0.30 -22.97 7.14
C ASP A 234 -1.06 -23.54 6.68
N PRO A 235 -1.26 -23.62 5.35
CA PRO A 235 -2.51 -24.05 4.76
C PRO A 235 -2.73 -25.55 4.93
N LEU A 236 -3.94 -25.96 5.36
CA LEU A 236 -4.33 -27.36 5.38
C LEU A 236 -4.45 -27.91 3.95
N ARG A 237 -4.47 -29.25 3.82
CA ARG A 237 -4.55 -29.95 2.51
C ARG A 237 -5.64 -29.41 1.58
N ASN A 238 -6.82 -29.07 2.10
CA ASN A 238 -7.91 -28.50 1.31
C ASN A 238 -7.63 -27.07 0.83
N GLU A 239 -6.92 -26.28 1.63
CA GLU A 239 -6.53 -24.90 1.32
C GLU A 239 -5.38 -24.90 0.31
N GLU A 240 -4.42 -25.83 0.45
CA GLU A 240 -3.38 -26.06 -0.56
C GLU A 240 -3.97 -26.37 -1.94
N VAL A 241 -5.04 -27.16 -2.02
CA VAL A 241 -5.71 -27.47 -3.28
C VAL A 241 -6.21 -26.17 -3.91
N VAL A 242 -6.90 -25.29 -3.17
CA VAL A 242 -7.34 -23.98 -3.68
C VAL A 242 -6.15 -23.15 -4.16
N LEU A 243 -5.09 -23.08 -3.36
CA LEU A 243 -3.90 -22.27 -3.64
C LEU A 243 -3.13 -22.74 -4.88
N ARG A 244 -3.11 -24.04 -5.18
CA ARG A 244 -2.48 -24.60 -6.40
C ARG A 244 -3.19 -24.17 -7.68
N HIS A 245 -4.52 -24.02 -7.65
CA HIS A 245 -5.31 -23.62 -8.82
C HIS A 245 -5.12 -22.14 -9.21
N LEU A 246 -4.48 -21.33 -8.35
CA LEU A 246 -4.10 -19.95 -8.65
C LEU A 246 -2.92 -19.85 -9.66
N GLN A 247 -2.35 -20.96 -10.12
CA GLN A 247 -1.19 -21.01 -11.01
C GLN A 247 -1.48 -21.55 -12.43
N GLY A 248 -2.74 -21.53 -12.88
CA GLY A 248 -3.15 -22.14 -14.16
C GLY A 248 -3.91 -21.21 -15.11
N ALA A 249 -4.34 -21.75 -16.26
CA ALA A 249 -5.14 -21.03 -17.27
C ALA A 249 -6.48 -20.48 -16.72
N ALA A 250 -6.96 -21.01 -15.60
CA ALA A 250 -8.16 -20.56 -14.89
C ALA A 250 -7.87 -19.69 -13.65
N ALA A 251 -6.65 -19.15 -13.51
CA ALA A 251 -6.22 -18.41 -12.31
C ALA A 251 -7.16 -17.26 -11.93
N VAL A 252 -7.73 -16.54 -12.91
CA VAL A 252 -8.71 -15.46 -12.69
C VAL A 252 -9.95 -15.97 -11.94
N HIS A 253 -10.52 -17.09 -12.37
CA HIS A 253 -11.68 -17.68 -11.70
C HIS A 253 -11.31 -18.29 -10.34
N ALA A 254 -10.10 -18.84 -10.21
CA ALA A 254 -9.58 -19.32 -8.95
C ALA A 254 -9.38 -18.19 -7.93
N VAL A 255 -9.01 -16.97 -8.35
CA VAL A 255 -8.93 -15.79 -7.46
C VAL A 255 -10.30 -15.45 -6.89
N VAL A 256 -11.34 -15.39 -7.75
CA VAL A 256 -12.72 -15.15 -7.29
C VAL A 256 -13.14 -16.23 -6.30
N ALA A 257 -12.92 -17.51 -6.64
CA ALA A 257 -13.27 -18.62 -5.78
C ALA A 257 -12.56 -18.54 -4.42
N ALA A 258 -11.26 -18.26 -4.42
CA ALA A 258 -10.47 -18.09 -3.20
C ALA A 258 -10.98 -16.92 -2.34
N CYS A 259 -11.35 -15.78 -2.95
CA CYS A 259 -11.96 -14.67 -2.22
C CYS A 259 -13.27 -15.05 -1.53
N VAL A 260 -14.06 -15.94 -2.14
CA VAL A 260 -15.29 -16.46 -1.53
C VAL A 260 -14.96 -17.46 -0.40
N ILE A 261 -14.08 -18.42 -0.64
CA ILE A 261 -13.72 -19.49 0.31
C ILE A 261 -13.07 -18.92 1.58
N PHE A 262 -12.13 -17.99 1.42
CA PHE A 262 -11.39 -17.39 2.53
C PHE A 262 -12.07 -16.13 3.09
N ASN A 263 -13.33 -15.89 2.72
CA ASN A 263 -14.12 -14.71 3.08
C ASN A 263 -13.31 -13.40 3.02
N VAL A 264 -12.66 -13.16 1.87
CA VAL A 264 -11.87 -11.94 1.66
C VAL A 264 -12.83 -10.76 1.69
N GLY A 265 -12.64 -9.84 2.64
CA GLY A 265 -13.48 -8.66 2.81
C GLY A 265 -13.22 -7.58 1.75
N LEU A 266 -11.95 -7.36 1.41
CA LEU A 266 -11.49 -6.33 0.49
C LEU A 266 -10.24 -6.80 -0.27
N LEU A 267 -10.18 -6.57 -1.57
CA LEU A 267 -8.93 -6.66 -2.33
C LEU A 267 -8.40 -5.26 -2.64
N ALA A 268 -7.15 -4.97 -2.29
CA ALA A 268 -6.51 -3.71 -2.67
C ALA A 268 -5.33 -3.96 -3.61
N ILE A 269 -5.32 -3.28 -4.75
CA ILE A 269 -4.25 -3.33 -5.74
C ILE A 269 -3.55 -1.97 -5.71
N ASP A 270 -2.30 -1.95 -5.24
CA ASP A 270 -1.54 -0.71 -5.01
C ASP A 270 -0.43 -0.50 -6.04
N GLY A 271 -0.20 0.75 -6.42
CA GLY A 271 0.98 1.13 -7.20
C GLY A 271 0.81 1.12 -8.71
N ALA A 272 -0.42 1.21 -9.24
CA ALA A 272 -0.59 1.44 -10.67
C ALA A 272 0.01 2.82 -11.05
N CYS A 273 0.84 2.86 -12.09
CA CYS A 273 1.59 4.04 -12.49
C CYS A 273 1.58 4.19 -14.02
N ALA A 274 2.03 5.32 -14.53
CA ALA A 274 1.91 5.66 -15.95
C ALA A 274 2.59 4.62 -16.87
N HIS A 275 3.71 4.05 -16.45
CA HIS A 275 4.41 3.00 -17.20
C HIS A 275 3.57 1.73 -17.42
N HIS A 276 2.63 1.44 -16.52
CA HIS A 276 1.81 0.23 -16.61
C HIS A 276 0.77 0.31 -17.73
N VAL A 277 0.44 1.52 -18.22
CA VAL A 277 -0.53 1.67 -19.31
C VAL A 277 0.01 1.15 -20.65
N ALA A 278 1.33 1.04 -20.80
CA ALA A 278 1.93 0.40 -21.97
C ALA A 278 1.86 -1.13 -21.93
N GLY A 279 1.52 -1.72 -20.78
CA GLY A 279 1.46 -3.17 -20.55
C GLY A 279 0.07 -3.78 -20.74
N GLN A 280 -0.14 -4.98 -20.19
CA GLN A 280 -1.42 -5.71 -20.25
C GLN A 280 -2.35 -5.34 -19.08
N TYR A 281 -2.47 -4.04 -18.79
CA TYR A 281 -3.29 -3.55 -17.68
C TYR A 281 -4.79 -3.88 -17.83
N GLU A 282 -5.27 -4.04 -19.07
CA GLU A 282 -6.66 -4.35 -19.36
C GLU A 282 -7.11 -5.69 -18.73
N GLY A 283 -6.25 -6.71 -18.74
CA GLY A 283 -6.55 -8.01 -18.12
C GLY A 283 -6.66 -7.92 -16.60
N ILE A 284 -5.83 -7.07 -15.97
CA ILE A 284 -5.92 -6.79 -14.53
C ILE A 284 -7.25 -6.09 -14.20
N LEU A 285 -7.62 -5.08 -14.99
CA LEU A 285 -8.88 -4.35 -14.78
C LEU A 285 -10.10 -5.21 -15.11
N GLN A 286 -9.99 -6.18 -16.02
CA GLN A 286 -11.03 -7.19 -16.24
C GLN A 286 -11.21 -8.09 -15.01
N LEU A 287 -10.12 -8.52 -14.36
CA LEU A 287 -10.22 -9.24 -13.08
C LEU A 287 -10.90 -8.39 -11.99
N VAL A 288 -10.66 -7.08 -11.95
CA VAL A 288 -11.36 -6.16 -11.02
C VAL A 288 -12.87 -6.18 -11.25
N LEU A 289 -13.33 -6.17 -12.51
CA LEU A 289 -14.75 -6.30 -12.83
C LEU A 289 -15.32 -7.66 -12.46
N GLU A 290 -14.57 -8.73 -12.68
CA GLU A 290 -14.99 -10.06 -12.24
C GLU A 290 -15.22 -10.07 -10.72
N LEU A 291 -14.29 -9.55 -9.93
CA LEU A 291 -14.46 -9.43 -8.47
C LEU A 291 -15.68 -8.58 -8.09
N LYS A 292 -15.90 -7.44 -8.77
CA LYS A 292 -17.10 -6.61 -8.59
C LYS A 292 -18.36 -7.44 -8.80
N ARG A 293 -18.46 -8.22 -9.88
CA ARG A 293 -19.63 -9.06 -10.21
C ARG A 293 -20.00 -10.06 -9.13
N TYR A 294 -19.01 -10.55 -8.36
CA TYR A 294 -19.23 -11.45 -7.22
C TYR A 294 -19.39 -10.71 -5.88
N ASN A 295 -19.64 -9.40 -5.91
CA ASN A 295 -19.76 -8.52 -4.75
C ASN A 295 -18.52 -8.56 -3.85
N ILE A 296 -17.32 -8.66 -4.43
CA ILE A 296 -16.05 -8.56 -3.69
C ILE A 296 -15.52 -7.13 -3.88
N PRO A 297 -15.49 -6.30 -2.83
CA PRO A 297 -14.99 -4.93 -2.91
C PRO A 297 -13.53 -4.87 -3.36
N VAL A 298 -13.21 -3.92 -4.24
CA VAL A 298 -11.85 -3.69 -4.73
C VAL A 298 -11.45 -2.22 -4.57
N VAL A 299 -10.24 -1.97 -4.07
CA VAL A 299 -9.62 -0.64 -4.06
C VAL A 299 -8.40 -0.64 -4.98
N LEU A 300 -8.42 0.20 -6.01
CA LEU A 300 -7.29 0.43 -6.91
C LEU A 300 -6.57 1.71 -6.51
N SER A 301 -5.26 1.64 -6.22
CA SER A 301 -4.42 2.83 -6.02
C SER A 301 -3.58 3.08 -7.28
N CYS A 302 -3.75 4.26 -7.88
CA CYS A 302 -3.11 4.61 -9.13
C CYS A 302 -2.61 6.07 -9.19
N SER A 303 -1.63 6.33 -10.05
CA SER A 303 -1.26 7.72 -10.38
C SER A 303 -2.35 8.41 -11.18
N GLU A 304 -2.38 9.75 -11.16
CA GLU A 304 -3.30 10.53 -11.99
C GLU A 304 -3.18 10.20 -13.48
N LEU A 305 -1.95 10.02 -13.97
CA LEU A 305 -1.69 9.72 -15.37
C LEU A 305 -2.18 8.33 -15.76
N PHE A 306 -1.93 7.31 -14.93
CA PHE A 306 -2.50 5.99 -15.16
C PHE A 306 -4.02 6.08 -15.28
N PHE A 307 -4.68 6.73 -14.31
CA PHE A 307 -6.13 6.85 -14.28
C PHE A 307 -6.69 7.50 -15.55
N GLN A 308 -6.18 8.68 -15.90
CA GLN A 308 -6.67 9.40 -17.06
C GLN A 308 -6.46 8.61 -18.35
N ARG A 309 -5.31 7.96 -18.47
CA ARG A 309 -4.99 7.20 -19.66
C ARG A 309 -5.83 5.94 -19.78
N ALA A 310 -6.03 5.20 -18.69
CA ALA A 310 -6.90 4.04 -18.65
C ALA A 310 -8.35 4.43 -18.95
N ALA A 311 -8.82 5.59 -18.47
CA ALA A 311 -10.18 6.07 -18.72
C ALA A 311 -10.48 6.35 -20.21
N LEU A 312 -9.46 6.57 -21.05
CA LEU A 312 -9.59 6.67 -22.51
C LEU A 312 -9.77 5.30 -23.20
N GLY A 313 -9.63 4.21 -22.45
CA GLY A 313 -9.81 2.86 -22.95
C GLY A 313 -11.28 2.50 -23.24
N PRO A 314 -11.54 1.22 -23.56
CA PRO A 314 -12.88 0.72 -23.79
C PRO A 314 -13.83 0.95 -22.58
N PRO A 315 -15.16 0.94 -22.78
CA PRO A 315 -16.12 1.22 -21.70
C PRO A 315 -15.95 0.39 -20.43
N PHE A 316 -15.59 -0.90 -20.55
CA PHE A 316 -15.38 -1.78 -19.40
C PHE A 316 -14.21 -1.29 -18.51
N ILE A 317 -13.18 -0.69 -19.08
CA ILE A 317 -12.06 -0.14 -18.30
C ILE A 317 -12.56 1.00 -17.39
N ARG A 318 -13.43 1.87 -17.91
CA ARG A 318 -14.02 2.95 -17.08
C ARG A 318 -14.87 2.40 -15.95
N GLU A 319 -15.60 1.32 -16.19
CA GLU A 319 -16.34 0.63 -15.13
C GLU A 319 -15.38 0.03 -14.08
N ALA A 320 -14.25 -0.54 -14.52
CA ALA A 320 -13.22 -1.13 -13.67
C ALA A 320 -12.44 -0.10 -12.85
N LEU A 321 -12.39 1.15 -13.30
CA LEU A 321 -11.86 2.27 -12.53
C LEU A 321 -12.84 2.75 -11.45
N GLY A 322 -14.06 2.20 -11.41
CA GLY A 322 -15.06 2.47 -10.40
C GLY A 322 -15.75 3.83 -10.55
N THR A 323 -16.87 3.95 -9.85
CA THR A 323 -17.66 5.19 -9.79
C THR A 323 -17.23 6.09 -8.63
N GLN A 324 -16.56 5.53 -7.62
CA GLN A 324 -16.05 6.27 -6.48
C GLN A 324 -14.54 6.50 -6.62
N VAL A 325 -14.18 7.72 -7.02
CA VAL A 325 -12.80 8.15 -7.17
C VAL A 325 -12.47 9.14 -6.07
N SER A 326 -11.46 8.82 -5.26
CA SER A 326 -10.88 9.70 -4.26
C SER A 326 -9.51 10.15 -4.73
N THR A 327 -9.29 11.46 -4.78
CA THR A 327 -8.02 12.06 -5.22
C THR A 327 -7.24 12.56 -4.02
N LEU A 328 -6.00 12.10 -3.88
CA LEU A 328 -5.03 12.64 -2.93
C LEU A 328 -4.08 13.57 -3.66
N ASP A 329 -4.32 14.87 -3.49
CA ASP A 329 -3.50 15.92 -4.07
C ASP A 329 -2.27 16.24 -3.22
N VAL A 330 -1.32 16.89 -3.88
CA VAL A 330 -0.21 17.57 -3.21
C VAL A 330 -0.79 18.71 -2.38
N LEU A 331 -0.35 18.85 -1.13
CA LEU A 331 -0.89 19.89 -0.25
C LEU A 331 -0.38 21.27 -0.69
N PRO A 332 -1.25 22.30 -0.71
CA PRO A 332 -0.83 23.66 -1.05
C PRO A 332 0.11 24.23 0.03
N PRO A 333 0.89 25.28 -0.30
CA PRO A 333 1.70 25.96 0.70
C PRO A 333 0.79 26.59 1.76
N ALA A 334 1.31 26.74 2.98
CA ALA A 334 0.61 27.51 4.00
C ALA A 334 0.51 28.98 3.55
N PRO A 335 -0.64 29.65 3.71
CA PRO A 335 -0.77 31.07 3.39
C PRO A 335 0.25 31.88 4.21
N VAL A 336 0.88 32.85 3.56
CA VAL A 336 1.94 33.69 4.14
C VAL A 336 1.35 34.68 5.17
N GLU A 337 0.06 34.99 5.07
CA GLU A 337 -0.61 36.00 5.87
C GLU A 337 -1.28 35.42 7.13
N LYS A 338 -1.17 36.14 8.25
CA LYS A 338 -1.86 35.90 9.54
C LYS A 338 -3.39 36.09 9.45
N GLU A 339 -3.96 36.14 8.25
CA GLU A 339 -5.38 36.39 8.04
C GLU A 339 -6.19 35.10 8.21
N ARG A 340 -6.68 34.94 9.44
CA ARG A 340 -7.96 34.33 9.83
C ARG A 340 -8.64 33.44 8.76
N ARG A 341 -8.41 32.12 8.86
CA ARG A 341 -9.38 31.10 9.32
C ARG A 341 -8.81 29.70 9.02
N GLY A 342 -8.24 29.07 10.04
CA GLY A 342 -7.87 27.65 10.03
C GLY A 342 -6.39 27.37 9.74
N GLU A 343 -5.85 26.35 10.41
CA GLU A 343 -4.54 25.78 10.07
C GLU A 343 -4.61 25.15 8.67
N SER A 344 -3.69 25.52 7.77
CA SER A 344 -3.60 24.87 6.47
C SER A 344 -3.30 23.37 6.62
N PRO A 345 -3.72 22.50 5.68
CA PRO A 345 -3.40 21.09 5.73
C PRO A 345 -1.89 20.82 5.85
N TRP A 346 -1.06 21.59 5.12
CA TRP A 346 0.40 21.46 5.20
C TRP A 346 0.95 21.82 6.58
N GLN A 347 0.51 22.94 7.15
CA GLN A 347 0.87 23.35 8.51
C GLN A 347 0.46 22.30 9.54
N ARG A 348 -0.74 21.72 9.40
CA ARG A 348 -1.23 20.65 10.28
C ARG A 348 -0.34 19.41 10.23
N TYR A 349 0.13 19.02 9.04
CA TYR A 349 1.09 17.91 8.91
C TYR A 349 2.46 18.24 9.49
N CYS A 350 3.00 19.43 9.24
CA CYS A 350 4.28 19.86 9.82
C CYS A 350 4.21 19.83 11.35
N LEU A 351 3.16 20.43 11.91
CA LEU A 351 2.91 20.42 13.35
C LEU A 351 2.78 18.99 13.85
N TRP A 352 2.01 18.14 13.17
CA TRP A 352 1.83 16.76 13.58
C TRP A 352 3.13 15.95 13.57
N PHE A 353 3.97 16.07 12.53
CA PHE A 353 5.27 15.40 12.47
C PHE A 353 6.28 15.95 13.48
N TRP A 354 6.25 17.26 13.76
CA TRP A 354 7.03 17.85 14.86
C TRP A 354 6.61 17.23 16.19
N LYS A 355 5.30 17.24 16.46
CA LYS A 355 4.67 16.71 17.68
C LYS A 355 4.86 15.20 17.86
N ALA A 356 5.01 14.48 16.76
CA ALA A 356 5.23 13.04 16.75
C ALA A 356 6.71 12.65 16.94
N GLY A 357 7.60 13.59 17.22
CA GLY A 357 8.98 13.34 17.64
C GLY A 357 9.09 12.86 19.10
N LEU A 358 10.33 12.90 19.62
CA LEU A 358 10.66 12.52 21.00
C LEU A 358 10.88 13.72 21.94
N PHE A 359 10.62 14.94 21.50
CA PHE A 359 10.87 16.14 22.32
C PHE A 359 9.57 16.71 22.88
N CYS A 360 9.61 17.19 24.12
CA CYS A 360 8.47 17.82 24.79
C CYS A 360 8.06 19.12 24.09
N GLN A 361 6.79 19.21 23.71
CA GLN A 361 6.23 20.35 22.96
C GLN A 361 6.15 21.62 23.80
N ASP A 362 5.87 21.49 25.10
CA ASP A 362 5.73 22.64 26.00
C ASP A 362 7.07 23.35 26.21
N THR A 363 8.17 22.62 26.03
CA THR A 363 9.54 23.16 26.16
C THR A 363 10.08 23.67 24.82
N PHE A 364 9.74 23.00 23.71
CA PHE A 364 10.28 23.31 22.38
C PHE A 364 9.15 23.42 21.34
N PRO A 365 8.54 24.62 21.20
CA PRO A 365 7.54 24.84 20.17
C PRO A 365 8.17 24.71 18.78
N MET A 366 7.36 24.28 17.81
CA MET A 366 7.79 24.22 16.41
C MET A 366 8.11 25.64 15.91
N PRO A 367 9.27 25.88 15.28
CA PRO A 367 9.54 27.15 14.60
C PRO A 367 8.46 27.43 13.54
N ALA A 368 7.93 28.66 13.50
CA ALA A 368 6.84 29.01 12.58
C ALA A 368 7.27 28.87 11.12
N GLU A 369 8.52 29.24 10.85
CA GLU A 369 9.16 29.24 9.53
C GLU A 369 9.44 27.81 9.02
N LEU A 370 9.46 26.80 9.90
CA LEU A 370 9.67 25.40 9.52
C LEU A 370 8.64 24.94 8.49
N VAL A 371 7.42 25.47 8.56
CA VAL A 371 6.34 25.20 7.60
C VAL A 371 6.73 25.61 6.19
N HIS A 372 7.36 26.79 6.04
CA HIS A 372 7.82 27.29 4.75
C HIS A 372 9.09 26.56 4.29
N TRP A 373 10.09 26.40 5.16
CA TRP A 373 11.35 25.74 4.78
C TRP A 373 11.13 24.30 4.31
N THR A 374 10.27 23.56 4.99
CA THR A 374 9.95 22.18 4.59
C THR A 374 9.10 22.13 3.32
N TYR A 375 8.25 23.14 3.06
CA TYR A 375 7.49 23.21 1.81
C TYR A 375 8.41 23.38 0.60
N GLU A 376 9.40 24.28 0.67
CA GLU A 376 10.35 24.51 -0.43
C GLU A 376 11.08 23.22 -0.86
N VAL A 377 11.37 22.33 0.09
CA VAL A 377 12.08 21.08 -0.20
C VAL A 377 11.12 19.93 -0.55
N CYS A 378 9.96 19.85 0.11
CA CYS A 378 9.03 18.73 -0.05
C CYS A 378 7.93 18.97 -1.09
N LEU A 379 7.75 20.20 -1.56
CA LEU A 379 6.79 20.59 -2.59
C LEU A 379 5.40 19.99 -2.33
N GLY A 380 4.90 20.15 -1.09
CA GLY A 380 3.59 19.67 -0.63
C GLY A 380 3.40 18.15 -0.50
N ARG A 381 4.44 17.33 -0.74
CA ARG A 381 4.34 15.86 -0.69
C ARG A 381 4.56 15.33 0.73
N VAL A 382 3.49 14.82 1.32
CA VAL A 382 3.47 14.27 2.69
C VAL A 382 4.47 13.12 2.88
N GLY A 383 4.67 12.28 1.86
CA GLY A 383 5.66 11.21 1.88
C GLY A 383 7.08 11.74 2.08
N TRP A 384 7.45 12.81 1.36
CA TRP A 384 8.76 13.44 1.51
C TRP A 384 8.90 14.14 2.86
N LEU A 385 7.82 14.81 3.30
CA LEU A 385 7.75 15.43 4.62
C LEU A 385 8.03 14.41 5.74
N SER A 386 7.44 13.21 5.65
CA SER A 386 7.64 12.15 6.65
C SER A 386 9.08 11.67 6.74
N VAL A 387 9.79 11.60 5.61
CA VAL A 387 11.19 11.18 5.54
C VAL A 387 12.09 12.28 6.11
N GLY A 388 11.89 13.52 5.66
CA GLY A 388 12.66 14.68 6.13
C GLY A 388 12.51 14.92 7.64
N PHE A 389 11.28 14.84 8.18
CA PHE A 389 11.07 14.95 9.63
C PHE A 389 11.68 13.79 10.42
N GLY A 390 11.69 12.57 9.87
CA GLY A 390 12.38 11.44 10.51
C GLY A 390 13.87 11.74 10.70
N ASP A 391 14.51 12.26 9.65
CA ASP A 391 15.93 12.64 9.68
C ASP A 391 16.21 13.87 10.55
N LEU A 392 15.31 14.86 10.55
CA LEU A 392 15.38 16.03 11.43
C LEU A 392 15.35 15.61 12.90
N HIS A 393 14.40 14.78 13.31
CA HIS A 393 14.31 14.30 14.68
C HIS A 393 15.54 13.48 15.09
N LEU A 394 16.05 12.62 14.19
CA LEU A 394 17.31 11.90 14.44
C LEU A 394 18.50 12.85 14.62
N LYS A 395 18.55 13.95 13.85
CA LYS A 395 19.59 14.97 14.02
C LYS A 395 19.45 15.71 15.35
N LEU A 396 18.23 16.07 15.75
CA LEU A 396 17.93 16.72 17.03
C LEU A 396 18.30 15.82 18.22
N ILE A 397 18.09 14.50 18.12
CA ILE A 397 18.50 13.54 19.16
C ILE A 397 20.02 13.55 19.37
N ARG A 398 20.78 13.59 18.26
CA ARG A 398 22.24 13.60 18.25
C ARG A 398 22.85 14.95 18.58
N LYS A 399 22.14 16.04 18.26
CA LYS A 399 22.59 17.42 18.47
C LYS A 399 21.45 18.25 19.09
N PRO A 400 21.15 18.09 20.39
CA PRO A 400 20.02 18.77 21.05
C PRO A 400 20.10 20.30 21.01
N ALA A 401 21.30 20.87 20.94
CA ALA A 401 21.51 22.32 20.81
C ALA A 401 20.80 22.93 19.57
N LEU A 402 20.52 22.12 18.55
CA LEU A 402 19.78 22.57 17.36
C LEU A 402 18.32 22.94 17.68
N LEU A 403 17.72 22.44 18.78
CA LEU A 403 16.33 22.75 19.13
C LEU A 403 16.07 24.26 19.26
N THR A 404 17.07 25.05 19.65
CA THR A 404 16.98 26.52 19.80
C THR A 404 17.70 27.28 18.70
N GLN A 405 18.36 26.57 17.77
CA GLN A 405 19.24 27.14 16.73
C GLN A 405 18.87 26.65 15.32
N LEU A 406 17.67 26.10 15.14
CA LEU A 406 17.18 25.64 13.85
C LEU A 406 17.02 26.84 12.91
N ASP A 407 17.79 26.84 11.83
CA ASP A 407 17.69 27.80 10.74
C ASP A 407 17.31 27.11 9.43
N LYS A 408 16.98 27.94 8.42
CA LYS A 408 16.62 27.48 7.09
C LYS A 408 17.69 26.55 6.50
N LYS A 409 18.95 26.96 6.55
CA LYS A 409 20.08 26.22 5.96
C LYS A 409 20.19 24.82 6.54
N THR A 410 20.17 24.69 7.87
CA THR A 410 20.28 23.40 8.55
C THR A 410 19.10 22.49 8.21
N VAL A 411 17.88 23.02 8.19
CA VAL A 411 16.68 22.24 7.84
C VAL A 411 16.75 21.76 6.39
N THR A 412 17.07 22.66 5.45
CA THR A 412 17.21 22.32 4.03
C THR A 412 18.26 21.24 3.82
N GLU A 413 19.47 21.38 4.38
CA GLU A 413 20.53 20.37 4.26
C GLU A 413 20.10 18.99 4.78
N ILE A 414 19.39 18.95 5.92
CA ILE A 414 18.89 17.68 6.48
C ILE A 414 17.86 17.05 5.55
N PHE A 415 16.88 17.84 5.08
CA PHE A 415 15.81 17.34 4.23
C PHE A 415 16.31 16.92 2.85
N GLU A 416 17.20 17.70 2.23
CA GLU A 416 17.80 17.36 0.94
C GLU A 416 18.60 16.07 0.99
N ARG A 417 19.40 15.89 2.04
CA ARG A 417 20.13 14.64 2.28
C ARG A 417 19.17 13.46 2.48
N ALA A 418 18.09 13.66 3.23
CA ALA A 418 17.08 12.62 3.45
C ALA A 418 16.31 12.27 2.16
N LEU A 419 16.24 13.20 1.22
CA LEU A 419 15.52 13.08 -0.06
C LEU A 419 16.48 12.97 -1.26
N LEU A 420 17.70 12.49 -1.04
CA LEU A 420 18.72 12.34 -2.10
C LEU A 420 18.21 11.47 -3.26
N ALA A 421 17.48 10.39 -2.94
CA ALA A 421 16.86 9.52 -3.95
C ALA A 421 15.77 10.21 -4.81
N TYR A 422 15.36 11.42 -4.46
CA TYR A 422 14.37 12.22 -5.17
C TYR A 422 14.95 13.54 -5.72
N GLU A 423 16.28 13.72 -5.71
CA GLU A 423 16.93 14.95 -6.18
C GLU A 423 16.54 15.30 -7.62
N ASP A 424 16.69 14.35 -8.55
CA ASP A 424 16.31 14.55 -9.96
C ASP A 424 14.83 14.91 -10.09
N VAL A 425 13.95 14.18 -9.40
CA VAL A 425 12.51 14.42 -9.46
C VAL A 425 12.16 15.81 -8.94
N ARG A 426 12.77 16.24 -7.82
CA ARG A 426 12.57 17.58 -7.24
C ARG A 426 13.05 18.67 -8.21
N ARG A 427 14.21 18.48 -8.83
CA ARG A 427 14.75 19.39 -9.86
C ARG A 427 13.77 19.54 -11.02
N VAL A 428 13.27 18.43 -11.58
CA VAL A 428 12.35 18.47 -12.73
C VAL A 428 11.02 19.11 -12.35
N ILE A 429 10.48 18.84 -11.15
CA ILE A 429 9.26 19.52 -10.68
C ILE A 429 9.49 21.03 -10.55
N GLY A 430 10.60 21.45 -9.95
CA GLY A 430 10.93 22.87 -9.82
C GLY A 430 11.06 23.57 -11.17
N ALA A 431 11.71 22.92 -12.14
CA ALA A 431 11.81 23.43 -13.51
C ALA A 431 10.41 23.63 -14.15
N VAL A 432 9.53 22.65 -14.01
CA VAL A 432 8.15 22.74 -14.53
C VAL A 432 7.34 23.84 -13.85
N ASP A 433 7.42 23.96 -12.51
CA ASP A 433 6.72 25.00 -11.75
C ASP A 433 7.22 26.41 -12.13
N ASN A 434 8.48 26.53 -12.59
CA ASN A 434 9.07 27.76 -13.13
C ASN A 434 8.81 27.99 -14.63
N ASN A 435 8.00 27.15 -15.29
CA ASN A 435 7.77 27.15 -16.74
C ASN A 435 9.04 26.96 -17.60
N GLU A 436 10.04 26.27 -17.06
CA GLU A 436 11.24 25.89 -17.81
C GLU A 436 10.94 24.69 -18.74
N ILE A 437 11.69 24.62 -19.84
CA ILE A 437 11.59 23.50 -20.79
C ILE A 437 12.34 22.31 -20.18
N ILE A 438 11.62 21.23 -19.90
CA ILE A 438 12.21 19.96 -19.46
C ILE A 438 12.39 19.00 -20.63
N ASP A 439 13.42 18.17 -20.56
CA ASP A 439 13.65 17.11 -21.53
C ASP A 439 12.59 16.00 -21.41
N SER A 440 12.32 15.32 -22.53
CA SER A 440 11.33 14.24 -22.60
C SER A 440 11.69 13.06 -21.70
N ASP A 441 12.97 12.71 -21.58
CA ASP A 441 13.41 11.57 -20.76
C ASP A 441 13.34 11.90 -19.26
N ASP A 442 13.61 13.15 -18.89
CA ASP A 442 13.40 13.67 -17.53
C ASP A 442 11.92 13.64 -17.16
N PHE A 443 11.03 14.06 -18.07
CA PHE A 443 9.59 13.98 -17.85
C PHE A 443 9.13 12.54 -17.68
N MET A 444 9.51 11.64 -18.59
CA MET A 444 9.06 10.23 -18.57
C MET A 444 9.44 9.55 -17.26
N ARG A 445 10.65 9.79 -16.73
CA ARG A 445 11.08 9.27 -15.43
C ARG A 445 10.30 9.84 -14.25
N CYS A 446 9.79 11.07 -14.37
CA CYS A 446 9.12 11.78 -13.27
C CYS A 446 7.59 11.84 -13.43
N MET A 447 7.02 11.19 -14.44
CA MET A 447 5.66 11.50 -14.90
C MET A 447 4.58 11.30 -13.82
N ASP A 448 4.71 10.27 -12.97
CA ASP A 448 3.78 10.00 -11.87
C ASP A 448 3.81 11.04 -10.73
N HIS A 449 4.75 11.98 -10.77
CA HIS A 449 4.84 13.09 -9.83
C HIS A 449 4.07 14.34 -10.29
N PHE A 450 3.65 14.40 -11.56
CA PHE A 450 2.95 15.56 -12.12
C PHE A 450 1.44 15.44 -12.02
N SER A 451 0.78 16.60 -12.05
CA SER A 451 -0.65 16.66 -12.27
C SER A 451 -0.98 16.26 -13.70
N SER A 452 -2.18 15.76 -13.88
CA SER A 452 -2.73 15.55 -15.21
C SER A 452 -2.80 16.81 -16.07
N THR A 453 -3.10 17.97 -15.50
CA THR A 453 -3.09 19.26 -16.21
C THR A 453 -1.69 19.58 -16.73
N THR A 454 -0.68 19.42 -15.89
CA THR A 454 0.74 19.63 -16.24
C THR A 454 1.14 18.73 -17.41
N ALA A 455 0.78 17.45 -17.37
CA ALA A 455 1.08 16.52 -18.45
C ALA A 455 0.39 16.89 -19.77
N ARG A 456 -0.83 17.43 -19.73
CA ARG A 456 -1.52 17.93 -20.94
C ARG A 456 -0.86 19.18 -21.50
N THR A 457 -0.48 20.14 -20.64
CA THR A 457 0.17 21.39 -21.04
C THR A 457 1.50 21.14 -21.76
N LEU A 458 2.23 20.11 -21.34
CA LEU A 458 3.46 19.66 -22.01
C LEU A 458 3.21 19.00 -23.39
N LYS A 459 1.97 19.06 -23.93
CA LYS A 459 1.53 18.52 -25.23
C LYS A 459 1.85 17.03 -25.43
N MET A 460 1.87 16.28 -24.34
CA MET A 460 2.23 14.86 -24.29
C MET A 460 1.07 13.91 -24.60
N THR A 461 -0.06 14.40 -25.13
CA THR A 461 -1.16 13.55 -25.60
C THR A 461 -0.69 12.51 -26.62
N ALA A 462 0.36 12.81 -27.41
CA ALA A 462 0.96 11.86 -28.36
C ALA A 462 1.65 10.65 -27.70
N TYR A 463 2.21 10.78 -26.51
CA TYR A 463 2.79 9.65 -25.74
C TYR A 463 1.72 8.92 -24.91
N LEU A 464 0.60 9.59 -24.65
CA LEU A 464 -0.62 9.03 -24.07
C LEU A 464 -1.56 8.49 -25.16
N GLU A 465 -1.23 8.59 -26.44
CA GLU A 465 -2.02 7.93 -27.47
C GLU A 465 -1.65 6.44 -27.48
N PRO A 466 -2.63 5.51 -27.50
CA PRO A 466 -2.31 4.12 -27.76
C PRO A 466 -1.58 4.09 -29.08
N SER A 467 -0.35 3.59 -29.10
CA SER A 467 0.38 3.36 -30.35
C SER A 467 -0.51 2.49 -31.24
N ARG A 468 -1.25 3.14 -32.14
CA ARG A 468 -2.08 2.50 -33.15
C ARG A 468 -1.11 1.78 -34.08
N GLY A 469 -0.88 0.50 -33.82
CA GLY A 469 -0.16 -0.38 -34.73
C GLY A 469 1.36 -0.42 -34.53
N ARG A 470 1.80 -1.16 -33.51
CA ARG A 470 2.84 -2.19 -33.76
C ARG A 470 2.19 -3.56 -33.60
N ARG A 471 1.33 -3.93 -34.55
CA ARG A 471 1.16 -5.35 -34.87
C ARG A 471 2.56 -5.83 -35.22
N ALA A 472 3.13 -6.66 -34.36
CA ALA A 472 4.32 -7.40 -34.70
C ALA A 472 4.07 -8.10 -36.03
N ARG A 473 4.79 -7.69 -37.08
CA ARG A 473 5.08 -8.61 -38.17
C ARG A 473 6.02 -9.65 -37.57
N ARG A 474 5.47 -10.78 -37.18
CA ARG A 474 6.06 -12.12 -37.31
C ARG A 474 4.98 -13.16 -37.16
#